data_AF-A0A2J8B1P2-F1
#
_entry.id   AF-A0A2J8B1P2-F1
#
_cell.length_a   1.000
_cell.length_b   1.000
_cell.length_c   1.000
_cell.angle_alpha   90.00
_cell.angle_beta   90.00
_cell.angle_gamma   90.00
#
_symmetry.space_group_name_H-M   'P 1'
#
loop_
_entity.id
_entity.type
_entity.pdbx_description
1 polymer ?
#
loop_
_entity_poly.entity_id
_entity_poly.type
_entity_poly.pdbx_seq_one_letter_code
_entity_poly.pdbx_strand_id
1 'polypeptide(L)' 'MGKATQHSKNFAKVKTFYRMGLWSEIRVRNAVTHPTGKPWITPEEYQEITGQPYNAANNKKQASEE' A
#
# COMPACT_ATOMS: atom_id res chain seq x y z
N MET A 1 -6.48 14.98 21.43
CA MET A 1 -6.76 14.11 20.28
C MET A 1 -5.92 14.53 19.08
N GLY A 2 -5.45 13.56 18.28
CA GLY A 2 -4.89 13.79 16.94
C GLY A 2 -3.43 13.36 16.83
N LYS A 3 -3.18 12.08 16.53
CA LYS A 3 -1.88 11.71 15.96
C LYS A 3 -1.79 12.41 14.60
N ALA A 4 -0.95 13.43 14.49
CA ALA A 4 -0.47 13.91 13.20
C ALA A 4 0.47 12.82 12.66
N THR A 5 -0.09 11.75 12.09
CA THR A 5 0.69 10.79 11.33
C THR A 5 1.21 11.53 10.11
N GLN A 6 2.49 11.90 10.16
CA GLN A 6 3.18 12.54 9.05
C GLN A 6 3.27 11.51 7.92
N HIS A 7 2.25 11.50 7.08
CA HIS A 7 2.18 10.59 5.96
C HIS A 7 3.32 10.84 4.98
N SER A 8 3.78 9.78 4.32
CA SER A 8 4.71 9.82 3.21
C SER A 8 4.19 10.77 2.13
N LYS A 9 5.12 11.44 1.43
CA LYS A 9 4.78 12.40 0.37
C LYS A 9 3.87 11.81 -0.72
N ASN A 10 3.89 10.48 -0.91
CA ASN A 10 3.09 9.78 -1.89
C ASN A 10 1.83 9.10 -1.31
N PHE A 11 1.58 9.15 -0.01
CA PHE A 11 0.42 8.52 0.63
C PHE A 11 -0.91 8.91 -0.02
N ALA A 12 -1.17 10.22 -0.12
CA ALA A 12 -2.41 10.73 -0.71
C ALA A 12 -2.58 10.28 -2.17
N LYS A 13 -1.48 10.16 -2.93
CA LYS A 13 -1.49 9.66 -4.30
C LYS A 13 -1.88 8.18 -4.32
N VAL A 14 -1.18 7.33 -3.56
CA VAL A 14 -1.46 5.88 -3.53
C VAL A 14 -2.87 5.60 -3.04
N LYS A 15 -3.33 6.31 -2.00
CA LYS A 15 -4.71 6.24 -1.48
C LYS A 15 -5.74 6.60 -2.55
N THR A 16 -5.48 7.65 -3.33
CA THR A 16 -6.37 8.08 -4.42
C THR A 16 -6.39 7.04 -5.54
N PHE A 17 -5.24 6.53 -5.96
CA PHE A 17 -5.16 5.50 -7.00
C PHE A 17 -5.87 4.20 -6.60
N TYR A 18 -5.73 3.78 -5.35
CA TYR A 18 -6.44 2.61 -4.82
C TYR A 18 -7.96 2.86 -4.77
N ARG A 19 -8.39 4.00 -4.22
CA ARG A 19 -9.82 4.38 -4.15
C ARG A 19 -10.48 4.50 -5.52
N MET A 20 -9.73 4.97 -6.52
CA MET A 20 -10.20 5.07 -7.91
C MET A 20 -10.15 3.73 -8.66
N GLY A 21 -9.67 2.64 -8.04
CA GLY A 21 -9.52 1.34 -8.68
C GLY A 21 -8.39 1.28 -9.74
N LEU A 22 -7.56 2.32 -9.83
CA LEU A 22 -6.44 2.38 -10.78
C LEU A 22 -5.29 1.46 -10.34
N TRP A 23 -5.17 1.22 -9.04
CA TRP A 23 -4.16 0.36 -8.44
C TRP A 23 -4.81 -0.78 -7.67
N SER A 24 -4.45 -2.01 -8.00
CA SER A 24 -4.78 -3.19 -7.20
C SER A 24 -4.00 -3.20 -5.89
N GLU A 25 -4.50 -3.95 -4.90
CA GLU A 25 -3.84 -4.11 -3.60
C GLU A 25 -2.37 -4.53 -3.72
N ILE A 26 -2.05 -5.47 -4.63
CA ILE A 26 -0.67 -5.91 -4.90
C ILE A 26 0.22 -4.73 -5.31
N ARG A 27 -0.31 -3.78 -6.09
CA ARG A 27 0.45 -2.61 -6.52
C ARG A 27 0.69 -1.63 -5.38
N VAL A 28 -0.31 -1.45 -4.50
CA VAL A 28 -0.16 -0.66 -3.27
C VAL A 28 0.88 -1.31 -2.35
N ARG A 29 0.92 -2.65 -2.29
CA ARG A 29 1.91 -3.40 -1.54
C ARG A 29 3.33 -3.23 -2.09
N ASN A 30 3.48 -3.24 -3.41
CA ASN A 30 4.76 -2.97 -4.07
C ASN A 30 5.25 -1.54 -3.83
N ALA A 31 4.36 -0.59 -3.53
CA ALA A 31 4.75 0.76 -3.14
C ALA A 31 5.39 0.83 -1.75
N VAL A 32 5.15 -0.18 -0.89
CA VAL A 32 5.76 -0.31 0.44
C VAL A 32 7.20 -0.82 0.35
N THR A 33 7.49 -1.77 -0.54
CA THR A 33 8.86 -2.30 -0.70
C THR A 33 9.67 -1.57 -1.74
N HIS A 34 9.00 -1.06 -2.78
CA HIS A 34 9.57 -0.48 -3.98
C HIS A 34 10.86 -1.21 -4.43
N PRO A 35 10.76 -2.41 -5.04
CA PRO A 35 11.90 -3.31 -5.24
C PRO A 35 13.07 -2.71 -6.04
N THR A 36 12.84 -1.60 -6.75
CA THR A 36 13.82 -0.90 -7.58
C THR A 36 14.26 0.46 -7.00
N GLY A 37 13.86 0.83 -5.78
CA GLY A 37 14.09 2.17 -5.24
C GLY A 37 13.63 2.39 -3.80
N LYS A 38 13.30 3.64 -3.44
CA LYS A 38 12.82 3.98 -2.09
C LYS A 38 11.32 3.69 -1.95
N PRO A 39 10.87 3.20 -0.79
CA PRO A 39 9.45 2.97 -0.52
C PRO A 39 8.67 4.27 -0.66
N TRP A 40 7.52 4.20 -1.32
CA TRP A 40 6.63 5.35 -1.53
C TRP A 40 5.72 5.58 -0.34
N ILE A 41 5.35 4.50 0.35
CA ILE A 41 4.53 4.48 1.55
C ILE A 41 5.11 3.49 2.56
N THR A 42 4.69 3.57 3.80
CA THR A 42 5.08 2.62 4.86
C THR A 42 4.09 1.44 4.96
N PRO A 43 4.46 0.35 5.66
CA PRO A 43 3.53 -0.74 5.98
C PRO A 43 2.26 -0.29 6.72
N GLU A 44 2.39 0.70 7.62
CA GLU A 44 1.26 1.29 8.35
C GLU A 44 0.31 1.99 7.39
N GLU A 45 0.87 2.78 6.47
CA GLU A 45 0.11 3.48 5.45
C GLU A 45 -0.58 2.54 4.46
N TYR A 46 0.05 1.42 4.13
CA TYR A 46 -0.60 0.37 3.34
C TYR A 46 -1.87 -0.12 4.04
N GLN A 47 -1.77 -0.45 5.33
CA GLN A 47 -2.91 -0.90 6.12
C GLN A 47 -3.99 0.19 6.22
N GLU A 48 -3.62 1.47 6.27
CA GLU A 48 -4.60 2.57 6.22
C GLU A 48 -5.28 2.72 4.85
N ILE A 49 -4.60 2.38 3.75
CA ILE A 49 -5.14 2.50 2.39
C ILE A 49 -6.02 1.29 2.05
N THR A 50 -5.55 0.08 2.34
CA THR A 50 -6.19 -1.18 1.92
C THR A 50 -7.04 -1.81 3.01
N GLY A 51 -6.86 -1.41 4.27
CA GLY A 51 -7.47 -2.07 5.43
C GLY A 51 -6.82 -3.42 5.78
N GLN A 52 -5.82 -3.87 5.01
CA GLN A 52 -5.18 -5.17 5.17
C GLN A 52 -3.82 -5.03 5.87
N PRO A 53 -3.46 -5.93 6.78
CA PRO A 53 -2.14 -5.92 7.40
C PRO A 53 -1.06 -6.16 6.33
N TYR A 54 -0.05 -5.30 6.30
CA TYR A 54 1.08 -5.50 5.40
C TYR A 54 1.91 -6.71 5.86
N ASN A 55 1.87 -7.80 5.09
CA ASN A 55 2.76 -8.95 5.29
C ASN A 55 3.79 -8.97 4.16
N ALA A 56 5.09 -8.91 4.44
CA ALA A 56 6.12 -8.95 3.39
C ALA A 56 6.19 -10.33 2.67
N ALA A 57 5.75 -11.43 3.30
CA ALA A 57 5.94 -12.79 2.80
C ALA A 57 4.89 -13.28 1.77
N ASN A 58 3.72 -12.63 1.67
CA ASN A 58 2.57 -13.13 0.89
C ASN A 58 2.58 -12.80 -0.63
N ASN A 59 3.73 -12.80 -1.32
CA ASN A 59 3.80 -12.34 -2.72
C ASN A 59 3.40 -13.40 -3.77
N LYS A 60 2.69 -14.49 -3.40
CA LYS A 60 2.52 -15.65 -4.28
C LYS A 60 1.12 -16.30 -4.34
N LYS A 61 0.09 -15.73 -3.70
CA LYS A 61 -1.22 -16.39 -3.60
C LYS A 61 -2.39 -15.42 -3.74
N GLN A 62 -2.50 -14.78 -4.89
CA GLN A 62 -3.72 -14.03 -5.27
C GLN A 62 -3.82 -13.94 -6.80
N ALA A 63 -3.70 -15.09 -7.47
CA ALA A 63 -3.91 -15.24 -8.92
C ALA A 63 -4.70 -16.51 -9.25
N SER A 64 -5.37 -17.12 -8.26
CA SER A 64 -6.15 -18.34 -8.41
C SER A 64 -7.36 -18.25 -7.49
N GLU A 65 -8.55 -18.47 -8.07
CA GLU A 65 -9.91 -18.26 -7.52
C GLU A 65 -10.34 -16.79 -7.72
N GLU A 66 -11.07 -16.46 -8.78
CA GLU A 66 -12.33 -17.03 -9.29
C GLU A 66 -12.37 -17.15 -10.83
#